data_AF-A0AAD4IYV1-F1
#
_entry.id   AF-A0AAD4IYV1-F1
#
_cell.length_a   1.000
_cell.length_b   1.000
_cell.length_c   1.000
_cell.angle_alpha   90.00
_cell.angle_beta   90.00
_cell.angle_gamma   90.00
#
_symmetry.space_group_name_H-M   'P 1'
#
loop_
_entity.id
_entity.type
_entity.pdbx_description
1 polymer ?
#
loop_
_entity_poly.entity_id
_entity_poly.type
_entity_poly.pdbx_seq_one_letter_code
_entity_poly.pdbx_strand_id
1 'polypeptide(L)' 'MAFDFKLLSDDAIVDEQEAELNKVLDVYEDRLAQSKFLGGDCFTLADLHHLPTLDYLMASPVKSIFDSHPRVDY' A
#
# COMPACT_ATOMS: atom_id res chain seq x y z
N MET A 1 22.61 -25.35 11.01
CA MET A 1 21.22 -25.32 10.50
C MET A 1 20.75 -23.89 10.65
N ALA A 2 20.66 -23.14 9.56
CA ALA A 2 20.03 -21.83 9.58
C ALA A 2 18.52 -22.07 9.56
N PHE A 3 17.81 -21.61 10.59
CA PHE A 3 16.35 -21.52 10.54
C PHE A 3 16.04 -20.41 9.54
N ASP A 4 15.63 -20.80 8.34
CA ASP A 4 15.11 -19.89 7.34
C ASP A 4 13.75 -19.40 7.85
N PHE A 5 13.74 -18.25 8.53
CA PHE A 5 12.53 -17.56 9.00
C PHE A 5 11.74 -16.92 7.85
N LYS A 6 11.75 -17.54 6.67
CA LYS A 6 10.78 -17.22 5.63
C LYS A 6 9.44 -17.68 6.18
N LEU A 7 8.75 -16.78 6.90
CA LEU A 7 7.35 -16.95 7.24
C LEU A 7 6.66 -17.25 5.91
N LEU A 8 6.27 -18.51 5.71
CA LEU A 8 5.42 -18.87 4.60
C LEU A 8 4.12 -18.10 4.81
N SER A 9 3.88 -17.11 3.97
CA SER A 9 2.59 -16.45 3.88
C SER A 9 1.56 -17.48 3.44
N ASP A 10 0.35 -17.36 3.98
CA ASP A 10 -0.78 -18.10 3.45
C ASP A 10 -1.29 -17.36 2.21
N ASP A 11 -1.06 -17.94 1.04
CA ASP A 11 -1.41 -17.32 -0.25
C ASP A 11 -2.91 -16.97 -0.33
N ALA A 12 -3.79 -17.75 0.31
CA ALA A 12 -5.21 -17.46 0.31
C ALA A 12 -5.54 -16.19 1.11
N ILE A 13 -4.81 -15.96 2.22
CA ILE A 13 -4.94 -14.72 3.00
C ILE A 13 -4.34 -13.55 2.23
N VAL A 14 -3.21 -13.75 1.54
CA VAL A 14 -2.60 -12.70 0.71
C VAL A 14 -3.56 -12.26 -0.39
N ASP A 15 -4.13 -13.19 -1.15
CA ASP A 15 -5.08 -12.89 -2.22
C ASP A 15 -6.31 -12.12 -1.70
N GLU A 16 -6.85 -12.51 -0.53
CA GLU A 16 -7.97 -11.80 0.10
C GLU A 16 -7.58 -10.37 0.50
N GLN A 17 -6.42 -10.20 1.14
CA GLN A 17 -5.96 -8.87 1.57
C GLN A 17 -5.54 -7.98 0.41
N GLU A 18 -5.00 -8.53 -0.68
CA GLU A 18 -4.72 -7.78 -1.92
C GLU A 18 -6.01 -7.22 -2.52
N ALA A 19 -7.10 -8.00 -2.55
CA ALA A 19 -8.38 -7.54 -3.03
C ALA A 19 -8.98 -6.40 -2.17
N GLU A 20 -8.84 -6.47 -0.85
CA GLU A 20 -9.26 -5.38 0.05
C GLU A 20 -8.34 -4.15 -0.06
N LEU A 21 -7.03 -4.36 -0.18
CA LEU A 21 -6.07 -3.28 -0.37
C LEU A 21 -6.35 -2.52 -1.67
N ASN A 22 -6.66 -3.21 -2.76
CA ASN A 22 -7.00 -2.56 -4.02
C ASN A 22 -8.17 -1.56 -3.87
N LYS A 23 -9.20 -1.91 -3.11
CA LYS A 23 -10.33 -0.99 -2.83
C LYS A 23 -9.90 0.24 -2.03
N VAL A 24 -8.95 0.08 -1.11
CA VAL A 24 -8.39 1.22 -0.35
C VAL A 24 -7.57 2.12 -1.28
N LEU A 25 -6.79 1.53 -2.20
CA LEU A 25 -6.01 2.28 -3.17
C LEU A 25 -6.89 3.02 -4.17
N ASP A 26 -8.03 2.45 -4.59
CA ASP A 26 -9.03 3.15 -5.40
C ASP A 26 -9.50 4.45 -4.70
N VAL A 27 -9.77 4.38 -3.39
CA VAL A 27 -10.14 5.56 -2.59
C VAL A 27 -8.99 6.57 -2.49
N TYR A 28 -7.75 6.11 -2.39
CA TYR A 28 -6.58 6.99 -2.30
C TYR A 28 -6.32 7.69 -3.64
N GLU A 29 -6.45 6.97 -4.75
CA GLU A 29 -6.32 7.50 -6.09
C GLU A 29 -7.33 8.64 -6.32
N ASP A 30 -8.60 8.43 -5.97
CA ASP A 30 -9.65 9.46 -6.03
C ASP A 30 -9.36 10.65 -5.10
N ARG A 31 -8.88 10.38 -3.89
CA ARG A 31 -8.51 11.44 -2.94
C ARG A 31 -7.35 12.28 -3.45
N LEU A 32 -6.29 11.63 -3.95
CA LEU A 32 -5.09 12.28 -4.45
C LEU A 32 -5.31 12.95 -5.82
N ALA A 33 -6.37 12.59 -6.53
CA ALA A 33 -6.84 13.36 -7.69
C ALA A 33 -7.38 14.75 -7.29
N GLN A 34 -7.82 14.93 -6.05
CA GLN A 34 -8.42 16.17 -5.55
C GLN A 34 -7.49 16.97 -4.63
N SER A 35 -6.53 16.32 -3.98
CA SER A 35 -5.61 16.95 -3.04
C SER A 35 -4.18 16.44 -3.18
N LYS A 36 -3.19 17.27 -2.81
CA LYS A 36 -1.77 16.92 -2.95
C LYS A 36 -1.33 15.76 -2.05
N PHE A 37 -1.98 15.61 -0.90
CA PHE A 37 -1.67 14.63 0.13
C PHE A 37 -2.97 13.95 0.59
N LEU A 38 -2.89 12.80 1.28
CA LEU A 38 -4.06 12.14 1.86
C LEU A 38 -4.73 13.03 2.91
N GLY A 39 -3.93 13.82 3.63
CA GLY A 39 -4.41 14.83 4.58
C GLY A 39 -5.08 16.07 3.95
N GLY A 40 -5.01 16.26 2.64
CA GLY A 40 -5.46 17.47 1.94
C GLY A 40 -4.30 18.22 1.27
N ASP A 41 -4.26 19.54 1.41
CA ASP A 41 -3.25 20.38 0.72
C ASP A 41 -1.89 20.45 1.45
N CYS A 42 -1.85 19.99 2.70
CA CYS A 42 -0.65 19.93 3.52
C CYS A 42 -0.33 18.48 3.90
N PHE A 43 0.96 18.18 4.08
CA PHE A 43 1.39 16.89 4.63
C PHE A 43 0.99 16.81 6.11
N THR A 44 0.42 15.67 6.52
CA THR A 44 -0.10 15.47 7.87
C THR A 44 0.33 14.13 8.47
N LEU A 45 -0.13 13.86 9.69
CA LEU A 45 0.04 12.54 10.31
C LEU A 45 -0.62 11.41 9.50
N ALA A 46 -1.68 11.70 8.72
CA ALA A 46 -2.28 10.69 7.86
C ALA A 46 -1.24 10.17 6.86
N ASP A 47 -0.54 11.06 6.17
CA ASP A 47 0.51 10.69 5.21
C ASP A 47 1.66 9.95 5.90
N LEU A 48 2.16 10.50 7.01
CA LEU A 48 3.29 9.92 7.76
C LEU A 48 3.03 8.48 8.24
N HIS A 49 1.81 8.20 8.72
CA HIS A 49 1.46 6.86 9.21
C HIS A 49 1.49 5.79 8.13
N HIS A 50 1.32 6.15 6.86
CA HIS A 50 1.22 5.18 5.78
C HIS A 50 2.60 4.84 5.20
N LEU A 51 3.59 5.73 5.32
CA LEU A 51 4.93 5.54 4.73
C LEU A 51 5.61 4.21 5.13
N PRO A 52 5.65 3.78 6.41
CA PRO A 52 6.33 2.53 6.76
C PRO A 52 5.65 1.31 6.13
N THR A 53 4.31 1.29 6.12
CA THR A 53 3.54 0.19 5.55
C THR A 53 3.71 0.13 4.03
N LEU A 54 3.69 1.29 3.37
CA LEU A 54 3.91 1.39 1.92
C LEU A 54 5.32 0.90 1.55
N ASP A 55 6.35 1.27 2.31
CA ASP A 55 7.73 0.81 2.06
C ASP A 55 7.84 -0.72 2.06
N TYR A 56 7.20 -1.39 3.04
CA TYR A 56 7.15 -2.86 3.06
C TYR A 56 6.35 -3.46 1.90
N LEU A 57 5.20 -2.86 1.55
CA LEU A 57 4.36 -3.37 0.46
C LEU A 57 5.05 -3.22 -0.91
N MET A 58 5.73 -2.10 -1.14
CA MET A 58 6.48 -1.84 -2.36
C MET A 58 7.71 -2.74 -2.53
N ALA A 59 8.22 -3.31 -1.43
CA ALA A 59 9.27 -4.33 -1.44
C ALA A 59 8.74 -5.76 -1.68
N SER A 60 7.42 -5.94 -1.85
CA SER A 60 6.77 -7.24 -2.03
C SER A 60 6.15 -7.39 -3.44
N PRO A 61 5.71 -8.61 -3.85
CA PRO A 61 4.99 -8.80 -5.12
C PRO A 61 3.74 -7.93 -5.27
N VAL A 62 3.11 -7.54 -4.16
CA VAL A 62 1.92 -6.66 -4.13
C VAL A 62 2.18 -5.34 -4.85
N LYS A 63 3.44 -4.90 -5.00
CA LYS A 63 3.81 -3.69 -5.74
C LYS A 63 3.06 -3.52 -7.08
N SER A 64 2.74 -4.60 -7.79
CA SER A 64 2.02 -4.51 -9.08
C SER A 64 0.66 -3.82 -9.00
N ILE A 65 -0.03 -3.86 -7.85
CA ILE A 65 -1.31 -3.15 -7.72
C ILE A 65 -1.10 -1.63 -7.63
N PHE A 66 0.02 -1.17 -7.07
CA PHE A 66 0.38 0.25 -7.01
C PHE A 66 0.71 0.80 -8.41
N ASP A 67 1.27 -0.03 -9.29
CA ASP A 67 1.52 0.37 -10.69
C ASP A 67 0.22 0.73 -11.45
N SER A 68 -0.95 0.31 -10.93
CA SER A 68 -2.28 0.66 -11.46
C SER A 68 -2.90 1.92 -10.83
N HIS A 69 -2.29 2.47 -9.78
CA HIS A 69 -2.76 3.64 -9.03
C HIS A 69 -1.67 4.73 -9.03
N PRO A 70 -1.45 5.43 -10.16
CA PRO A 70 -0.29 6.28 -10.36
C PRO A 70 -0.24 7.51 -9.46
N ARG A 71 -1.34 7.88 -8.78
CA ARG A 71 -1.33 8.97 -7.80
C ARG A 71 -0.96 8.49 -6.41
N VAL A 72 -1.08 7.19 -6.14
CA VAL A 72 -0.61 6.57 -4.90
C VAL A 72 0.89 6.26 -5.01
N ASP A 73 1.64 7.34 -5.19
CA ASP A 73 3.09 7.40 -5.33
C ASP A 73 3.61 8.13 -4.08
N TYR A 74 4.31 7.40 -3.21
CA TYR A 74 5.05 7.93 -2.06
C TYR A 74 6.47 7.34 -2.06
#